data_AF-A0A4Q3SJJ9-F1
#
_entry.id   AF-A0A4Q3SJJ9-F1
#
_cell.length_a   1.000
_cell.length_b   1.000
_cell.length_c   1.000
_cell.angle_alpha   90.00
_cell.angle_beta   90.00
_cell.angle_gamma   90.00
#
_symmetry.space_group_name_H-M   'P 1'
#
loop_
_entity.id
_entity.type
_entity.pdbx_description
1 polymer ?
#
loop_
_entity_poly.entity_id
_entity_poly.type
_entity_poly.pdbx_seq_one_letter_code
_entity_poly.pdbx_strand_id
1 'polypeptide(L)'
;MTLDDLKKIFLSPTLFRLETILSPKLVPVLYGTGMFALLLWAVGHLFLTFGRTFGDGLWGLLEIAVYGVFGLIVLRVICEVLLVFFKAHETAARTVAVSRLSGSLMDEVREAIHDIAEDADDYTETEVEDEIAPSPRRSARRTPPPAKPDI
;
A
#
# COMPACT_ATOMS: atom_id res chain seq x y z
N MET A 1 -1.10 -12.56 32.72
CA MET A 1 -1.63 -12.17 31.40
C MET A 1 -0.84 -12.97 30.37
N THR A 2 -1.49 -13.91 29.70
CA THR A 2 -0.84 -14.94 28.88
C THR A 2 -0.53 -14.40 27.48
N LEU A 3 0.62 -14.77 26.92
CA LEU A 3 1.05 -14.42 25.57
C LEU A 3 0.02 -14.75 24.49
N ASP A 4 -0.85 -15.73 24.77
CA ASP A 4 -1.93 -16.17 23.89
C ASP A 4 -3.05 -15.13 23.76
N ASP A 5 -3.37 -14.36 24.81
CA ASP A 5 -4.33 -13.26 24.72
C ASP A 5 -3.76 -12.08 23.92
N LEU A 6 -2.45 -11.85 24.03
CA LEU A 6 -1.78 -10.87 23.18
C LEU A 6 -1.88 -11.30 21.71
N LYS A 7 -1.56 -12.57 21.40
CA LYS A 7 -1.77 -13.12 20.05
C LYS A 7 -3.22 -13.01 19.60
N LYS A 8 -4.20 -13.29 20.45
CA LYS A 8 -5.62 -13.24 20.11
C LYS A 8 -6.13 -11.81 19.85
N ILE A 9 -5.60 -10.83 20.55
CA ILE A 9 -5.88 -9.40 20.34
C ILE A 9 -5.14 -8.87 19.10
N PHE A 10 -3.90 -9.32 18.85
CA PHE A 10 -3.13 -9.01 17.65
C PHE A 10 -3.62 -9.74 16.37
N LEU A 11 -4.29 -10.89 16.49
CA LEU A 11 -4.84 -11.65 15.35
C LEU A 11 -6.33 -11.35 15.09
N SER A 12 -6.95 -10.46 15.86
CA SER A 12 -8.37 -10.16 15.67
C SER A 12 -8.59 -9.38 14.35
N PRO A 13 -9.68 -9.64 13.59
CA PRO A 13 -9.96 -9.02 12.28
C PRO A 13 -10.00 -7.49 12.26
N THR A 14 -10.04 -6.87 13.44
CA THR A 14 -9.99 -5.42 13.64
C THR A 14 -8.60 -4.83 13.38
N LEU A 15 -7.50 -5.58 13.52
CA LEU A 15 -6.18 -5.10 13.07
C LEU A 15 -6.03 -5.07 11.54
N PHE A 16 -6.71 -5.94 10.78
CA PHE A 16 -6.64 -5.90 9.31
C PHE A 16 -7.13 -4.57 8.71
N ARG A 17 -8.12 -3.93 9.35
CA ARG A 17 -8.65 -2.62 8.94
C ARG A 17 -7.77 -1.45 9.39
N LEU A 18 -7.07 -1.60 10.51
CA LEU A 18 -6.14 -0.60 11.01
C LEU A 18 -4.79 -0.68 10.27
N GLU A 19 -4.33 -1.88 9.94
CA GLU A 19 -3.11 -2.19 9.21
C GLU A 19 -3.10 -1.60 7.81
N THR A 20 -4.26 -1.54 7.12
CA THR A 20 -4.42 -0.87 5.82
C THR A 20 -4.10 0.64 5.88
N ILE A 21 -4.34 1.30 7.02
CA ILE A 21 -4.11 2.74 7.21
C ILE A 21 -2.79 3.01 7.96
N LEU A 22 -2.36 2.06 8.80
CA LEU A 22 -1.15 2.17 9.61
C LEU A 22 0.11 1.76 8.81
N SER A 23 -0.06 0.94 7.77
CA SER A 23 1.03 0.45 6.92
C SER A 23 2.01 1.54 6.42
N PRO A 24 1.56 2.69 5.86
CA PRO A 24 2.49 3.72 5.40
C PRO A 24 3.21 4.47 6.54
N LYS A 25 2.71 4.42 7.79
CA LYS A 25 3.27 5.17 8.92
C LYS A 25 4.00 4.32 9.95
N LEU A 26 3.89 2.99 9.88
CA LEU A 26 4.55 2.10 10.84
C LEU A 26 6.07 2.13 10.71
N VAL A 27 6.59 2.21 9.49
CA VAL A 27 8.03 2.18 9.21
C VAL A 27 8.79 3.35 9.84
N PRO A 28 8.38 4.63 9.64
CA PRO A 28 9.07 5.74 10.29
C PRO A 28 8.95 5.70 11.83
N VAL A 29 7.82 5.25 12.37
CA VAL A 29 7.65 5.09 13.82
C VAL A 29 8.58 4.00 14.36
N LEU A 30 8.60 2.83 13.73
CA LEU A 30 9.43 1.70 14.13
C LEU A 30 10.93 2.03 14.03
N TYR A 31 11.33 2.75 12.99
CA TYR A 31 12.70 3.24 12.85
C TYR A 31 13.07 4.21 13.99
N GLY A 32 12.19 5.18 14.28
CA GLY A 32 12.41 6.13 15.37
C GLY A 32 12.50 5.43 16.73
N THR A 33 11.59 4.51 17.02
CA THR A 33 11.58 3.75 18.28
C THR A 33 12.80 2.82 18.38
N GLY A 34 13.17 2.15 17.29
CA GLY A 34 14.36 1.28 17.25
C GLY A 34 15.66 2.05 17.45
N MET A 35 15.78 3.22 16.82
CA MET A 35 16.90 4.14 17.05
C MET A 35 16.97 4.62 18.51
N PHE A 36 15.83 4.98 19.08
CA PHE A 36 15.76 5.41 20.48
C PHE A 36 16.14 4.27 21.45
N ALA A 37 15.65 3.05 21.19
CA ALA A 37 16.00 1.87 21.97
C ALA A 37 17.51 1.57 21.91
N LEU A 38 18.11 1.62 20.72
CA LEU A 38 19.56 1.45 20.56
C LEU A 38 20.36 2.53 21.28
N LEU A 39 19.88 3.78 21.25
CA LEU A 39 20.53 4.88 21.95
C LEU A 39 20.48 4.67 23.47
N LEU A 40 19.30 4.38 24.02
CA LEU A 40 19.16 4.10 25.45
C LEU A 40 19.99 2.89 25.88
N TRP A 41 20.02 1.84 25.06
CA TRP A 41 20.86 0.67 25.30
C TRP A 41 22.34 1.04 25.34
N ALA A 42 22.84 1.77 24.34
CA ALA A 42 24.24 2.18 24.27
C ALA A 42 24.66 3.03 25.48
N VAL A 43 23.84 4.02 25.84
CA VAL A 43 24.09 4.89 26.99
C VAL A 43 24.07 4.08 28.30
N GLY A 44 23.06 3.22 28.49
CA GLY A 44 22.96 2.37 29.67
C GLY A 44 24.14 1.40 29.79
N HIS A 45 24.54 0.77 28.68
CA HIS A 45 25.68 -0.14 28.63
C HIS A 45 27.00 0.56 28.98
N LEU A 46 27.19 1.78 28.48
CA LEU A 46 28.37 2.59 28.77
C LEU A 46 28.49 2.87 30.28
N PHE A 47 27.40 3.33 30.91
CA PHE A 47 27.41 3.60 32.35
C PHE A 47 27.59 2.33 33.18
N LEU A 48 26.99 1.21 32.76
CA LEU A 48 27.12 -0.08 33.44
C LEU A 48 28.55 -0.65 33.37
N THR A 49 29.21 -0.51 32.23
CA THR A 49 30.59 -1.00 32.03
C THR A 49 31.61 -0.11 32.73
N PHE A 50 31.52 1.22 32.56
CA PHE A 50 32.38 2.16 33.29
C PHE A 50 32.16 2.15 34.80
N GLY A 51 30.94 1.85 35.27
CA GLY A 51 30.61 1.77 36.68
C GLY A 51 31.26 0.59 37.40
N ARG A 52 31.68 -0.47 36.68
CA ARG A 52 32.39 -1.61 37.28
C ARG A 52 33.88 -1.34 37.40
N THR A 53 34.54 -1.10 36.27
CA THR A 53 35.97 -0.76 36.23
C THR A 53 36.28 0.06 34.98
N PHE A 54 37.39 0.80 35.00
CA PHE A 54 37.81 1.59 33.84
C PHE A 54 38.18 0.73 32.63
N GLY A 55 38.76 -0.45 32.86
CA GLY A 55 39.09 -1.42 31.80
C GLY A 55 37.83 -1.99 31.12
N ASP A 56 36.81 -2.34 31.91
CA ASP A 56 35.52 -2.79 31.39
C ASP A 56 34.82 -1.68 30.59
N GLY A 57 34.99 -0.41 30.99
CA GLY A 57 34.47 0.73 30.23
C GLY A 57 35.09 0.85 28.84
N LEU A 58 36.41 0.67 28.71
CA LEU A 58 37.09 0.67 27.41
C LEU A 58 36.61 -0.48 26.51
N TRP A 59 36.46 -1.67 27.10
CA TRP A 59 35.90 -2.83 26.42
C TRP A 59 34.43 -2.61 26.03
N GLY A 60 33.64 -2.02 26.91
CA GLY A 60 32.24 -1.67 26.69
C GLY A 60 32.04 -0.66 25.56
N LEU A 61 32.98 0.27 25.36
CA LEU A 61 32.96 1.18 24.22
C LEU A 61 33.14 0.43 22.89
N LEU A 62 34.09 -0.52 22.83
CA LEU A 62 34.28 -1.37 21.66
C LEU A 62 33.05 -2.26 21.42
N GLU A 63 32.46 -2.79 22.48
CA GLU A 63 31.25 -3.59 22.43
C GLU A 63 30.07 -2.78 21.86
N ILE A 64 29.85 -1.55 22.35
CA ILE A 64 28.82 -0.65 21.81
C ILE A 64 29.09 -0.33 20.35
N ALA A 65 30.34 -0.14 19.93
CA ALA A 65 30.66 0.11 18.53
C ALA A 65 30.26 -1.08 17.64
N VAL A 66 30.62 -2.30 18.02
CA VAL A 66 30.32 -3.52 17.24
C VAL A 66 28.82 -3.83 17.27
N TYR A 67 28.23 -3.95 18.46
CA TYR A 67 26.83 -4.33 18.62
C TYR A 67 25.87 -3.19 18.26
N GLY A 68 26.27 -1.93 18.41
CA GLY A 68 25.48 -0.78 17.97
C GLY A 68 25.38 -0.73 16.45
N VAL A 69 26.50 -0.91 15.73
CA VAL A 69 26.48 -1.01 14.25
C VAL A 69 25.69 -2.24 13.80
N PHE A 70 25.93 -3.39 14.43
CA PHE A 70 25.15 -4.60 14.15
C PHE A 70 23.65 -4.38 14.40
N GLY A 71 23.29 -3.73 15.50
CA GLY A 71 21.92 -3.38 15.84
C GLY A 71 21.27 -2.46 14.81
N LEU A 72 22.01 -1.48 14.27
CA LEU A 72 21.53 -0.64 13.16
C LEU A 72 21.29 -1.45 11.88
N ILE A 73 22.16 -2.39 11.56
CA ILE A 73 21.98 -3.29 10.39
C ILE A 73 20.73 -4.15 10.58
N VAL A 74 20.57 -4.78 11.75
CA VAL A 74 19.40 -5.60 12.07
C VAL A 74 18.12 -4.75 12.00
N LEU A 75 18.13 -3.55 12.58
CA LEU A 75 17.01 -2.61 12.51
C LEU A 75 16.66 -2.27 11.05
N ARG A 76 17.67 -2.03 10.21
CA ARG A 76 17.47 -1.78 8.77
C ARG A 76 16.83 -2.98 8.07
N VAL A 77 17.35 -4.17 8.30
CA VAL A 77 16.81 -5.40 7.71
C VAL A 77 15.36 -5.61 8.14
N ILE A 78 15.05 -5.40 9.42
CA ILE A 78 13.67 -5.50 9.93
C ILE A 78 12.77 -4.47 9.21
N CYS A 79 13.17 -3.19 9.16
CA CYS A 79 12.40 -2.16 8.46
C CYS A 79 12.15 -2.50 6.98
N GLU A 80 13.17 -3.01 6.28
CA GLU A 80 13.06 -3.40 4.87
C GLU A 80 12.14 -4.60 4.68
N VAL A 81 12.26 -5.62 5.52
CA VAL A 81 11.39 -6.80 5.49
C VAL A 81 9.94 -6.41 5.74
N LEU A 82 9.67 -5.51 6.70
CA LEU A 82 8.32 -4.99 6.92
C LEU A 82 7.81 -4.20 5.70
N LEU A 83 8.64 -3.37 5.07
CA LEU A 83 8.27 -2.65 3.83
C LEU A 83 7.93 -3.62 2.69
N VAL A 84 8.76 -4.64 2.47
CA VAL A 84 8.53 -5.66 1.46
C VAL A 84 7.26 -6.45 1.75
N PHE A 85 7.04 -6.83 3.01
CA PHE A 85 5.85 -7.53 3.46
C PHE A 85 4.57 -6.71 3.21
N PHE A 86 4.56 -5.44 3.63
CA PHE A 86 3.42 -4.55 3.39
C PHE A 86 3.17 -4.31 1.91
N LYS A 87 4.22 -4.09 1.12
CA LYS A 87 4.11 -3.94 -0.33
C LYS A 87 3.56 -5.20 -1.01
N ALA A 88 3.99 -6.38 -0.59
CA ALA A 88 3.44 -7.65 -1.07
C ALA A 88 1.96 -7.79 -0.70
N HIS A 89 1.58 -7.37 0.50
CA HIS A 89 0.19 -7.42 0.98
C HIS A 89 -0.73 -6.44 0.25
N GLU A 90 -0.26 -5.22 -0.06
CA GLU A 90 -0.99 -4.27 -0.91
C GLU A 90 -1.16 -4.81 -2.34
N THR A 91 -0.12 -5.43 -2.89
CA THR A 91 -0.18 -6.05 -4.23
C THR A 91 -1.19 -7.19 -4.24
N ALA A 92 -1.20 -8.04 -3.20
CA ALA A 92 -2.18 -9.11 -3.06
C ALA A 92 -3.61 -8.56 -2.94
N ALA A 93 -3.83 -7.53 -2.12
CA ALA A 93 -5.14 -6.88 -1.98
C ALA A 93 -5.62 -6.23 -3.29
N ARG A 94 -4.71 -5.60 -4.05
CA ARG A 94 -5.01 -4.98 -5.34
C ARG A 94 -5.32 -6.02 -6.41
N THR A 95 -4.58 -7.13 -6.47
CA THR A 95 -4.86 -8.24 -7.38
C THR A 95 -6.24 -8.84 -7.10
N VAL A 96 -6.60 -9.03 -5.83
CA VAL A 96 -7.93 -9.53 -5.44
C VAL A 96 -9.02 -8.52 -5.81
N ALA A 97 -8.82 -7.22 -5.57
CA ALA A 97 -9.79 -6.19 -5.95
C ALA A 97 -9.99 -6.11 -7.48
N VAL A 98 -8.90 -6.18 -8.27
CA VAL A 98 -8.97 -6.21 -9.73
C VAL A 98 -9.65 -7.47 -10.24
N SER A 99 -9.39 -8.64 -9.63
CA SER A 99 -10.08 -9.88 -10.01
C SER A 99 -11.59 -9.86 -9.70
N ARG A 100 -12.02 -9.16 -8.63
CA ARG A 100 -13.44 -8.94 -8.34
C ARG A 100 -14.09 -7.94 -9.29
N LEU A 101 -13.40 -6.85 -9.64
CA LEU A 101 -13.88 -5.92 -10.68
C LEU A 101 -13.97 -6.61 -12.04
N SER A 102 -12.99 -7.44 -12.41
CA SER A 102 -13.00 -8.17 -13.68
C SER A 102 -14.13 -9.20 -13.75
N GLY A 103 -14.50 -9.82 -12.62
CA GLY A 103 -15.68 -10.67 -12.53
C GLY A 103 -16.98 -9.89 -12.72
N SER A 104 -17.12 -8.74 -12.07
CA SER A 104 -18.28 -7.85 -12.23
C SER A 104 -18.43 -7.32 -13.66
N LEU A 105 -17.31 -6.94 -14.31
CA LEU A 105 -17.33 -6.47 -15.70
C LEU A 105 -17.69 -7.60 -16.67
N MET A 106 -17.27 -8.84 -16.41
CA MET A 106 -17.64 -9.97 -17.26
C MET A 106 -19.10 -10.39 -17.08
N ASP A 107 -19.65 -10.27 -15.86
CA ASP A 107 -21.08 -10.45 -15.63
C ASP A 107 -21.89 -9.34 -16.30
N GLU A 108 -21.47 -8.08 -16.21
CA GLU A 108 -22.16 -6.95 -16.86
C GLU A 108 -22.12 -7.05 -18.40
N VAL A 109 -20.98 -7.48 -18.98
CA VAL A 109 -20.88 -7.74 -20.42
C VAL A 109 -21.72 -8.95 -20.83
N ARG A 110 -21.77 -10.00 -20.02
CA ARG A 110 -22.61 -11.19 -20.28
C ARG A 110 -24.09 -10.83 -20.23
N GLU A 111 -24.49 -10.00 -19.27
CA GLU A 111 -25.86 -9.51 -19.15
C GLU A 111 -26.24 -8.66 -20.36
N ALA A 112 -25.39 -7.72 -20.78
CA ALA A 112 -25.63 -6.92 -21.98
C ALA A 112 -25.71 -7.76 -23.26
N ILE A 113 -24.93 -8.84 -23.36
CA ILE A 113 -25.03 -9.79 -24.49
C ILE A 113 -26.33 -10.60 -24.41
N HIS A 114 -26.79 -10.96 -23.22
CA HIS A 114 -28.04 -11.67 -23.03
C HIS A 114 -29.25 -10.80 -23.40
N ASP A 115 -29.24 -9.53 -23.00
CA ASP A 115 -30.25 -8.53 -23.31
C ASP A 115 -30.37 -8.30 -24.83
N ILE A 116 -29.23 -8.13 -25.52
CA ILE A 116 -29.18 -8.01 -27.00
C ILE A 116 -29.68 -9.29 -27.70
N ALA A 117 -29.43 -10.46 -27.11
CA ALA A 117 -29.89 -11.73 -27.66
C ALA A 117 -31.39 -11.97 -27.40
N GLU A 118 -31.91 -11.51 -26.28
CA GLU A 118 -33.34 -11.58 -25.94
C GLU A 118 -34.17 -10.60 -26.79
N ASP A 119 -33.62 -9.42 -27.08
CA ASP A 119 -34.19 -8.48 -28.06
C ASP A 119 -34.17 -9.06 -29.49
N ALA A 120 -33.18 -9.90 -29.85
CA ALA A 120 -33.08 -10.48 -31.19
C ALA A 120 -34.19 -11.49 -31.53
N ASP A 121 -34.88 -12.04 -30.52
CA ASP A 121 -35.98 -13.00 -30.70
C ASP A 121 -37.36 -12.30 -30.86
N ASP A 122 -37.48 -10.99 -30.66
CA ASP A 122 -38.72 -10.20 -30.88
C ASP A 122 -38.75 -9.46 -32.24
N TYR A 123 -37.69 -9.59 -33.06
CA TYR A 123 -37.63 -9.02 -34.42
C TYR A 123 -37.81 -10.07 -35.51
N THR A 124 -38.90 -10.83 -35.46
CA THR A 124 -39.46 -11.43 -36.68
C THR A 124 -40.79 -10.78 -37.03
N GLU A 125 -40.79 -10.11 -38.17
CA GLU A 125 -41.89 -9.36 -38.82
C GLU A 125 -42.19 -7.95 -38.29
N THR A 126 -41.40 -6.97 -38.77
CA THR A 126 -42.02 -5.84 -39.48
C THR A 126 -41.07 -5.27 -40.52
N GLU A 127 -41.65 -4.86 -41.63
CA GLU A 127 -41.05 -4.76 -42.95
C GLU A 127 -39.93 -3.71 -43.06
N VAL A 128 -38.98 -4.06 -43.91
CA VAL A 128 -37.97 -3.17 -44.47
C VAL A 128 -38.70 -2.15 -45.35
N GLU A 129 -38.66 -0.87 -45.00
CA GLU A 129 -39.00 0.18 -45.96
C GLU A 129 -37.99 1.34 -45.91
N ASP A 130 -37.72 1.81 -47.11
CA ASP A 130 -36.62 2.61 -47.60
C ASP A 130 -36.55 4.06 -47.11
N GLU A 131 -35.36 4.64 -47.32
CA GLU A 131 -35.06 6.07 -47.51
C GLU A 131 -35.42 7.09 -46.41
N ILE A 132 -34.39 7.79 -45.89
CA ILE A 132 -34.18 9.25 -46.09
C ILE A 132 -32.75 9.65 -45.68
N ALA A 133 -32.13 10.41 -46.57
CA ALA A 133 -30.77 10.97 -46.69
C ALA A 133 -29.98 11.46 -45.43
N PRO A 134 -28.64 11.53 -45.53
CA PRO A 134 -27.75 11.99 -44.47
C PRO A 134 -27.79 13.52 -44.27
N SER A 135 -27.92 13.98 -43.02
CA SER A 135 -27.81 15.41 -42.66
C SER A 135 -26.35 15.80 -42.39
N PRO A 136 -25.76 16.77 -43.13
CA PRO A 136 -24.39 17.19 -42.91
C PRO A 136 -24.27 18.42 -42.00
N ARG A 137 -23.14 18.44 -41.26
CA ARG A 137 -22.46 19.56 -40.57
C ARG A 137 -22.94 19.96 -39.18
N ARG A 138 -22.04 19.70 -38.21
CA ARG A 138 -21.71 20.71 -37.18
C ARG A 138 -20.19 20.84 -37.05
N SER A 139 -19.64 21.82 -37.76
CA SER A 139 -18.27 22.30 -37.59
C SER A 139 -18.17 23.13 -36.32
N ALA A 140 -17.70 22.54 -35.21
CA ALA A 140 -17.41 23.28 -33.98
C ALA A 140 -15.99 23.86 -34.03
N ARG A 141 -15.95 25.12 -34.46
CA ARG A 141 -15.02 26.23 -34.19
C ARG A 141 -13.77 25.94 -33.34
N ARG A 142 -12.62 26.14 -33.98
CA ARG A 142 -11.27 26.33 -33.45
C ARG A 142 -11.21 27.56 -32.52
N THR A 143 -10.80 27.41 -31.26
CA THR A 143 -10.46 28.51 -30.35
C THR A 143 -8.96 28.89 -30.49
N PRO A 144 -8.59 30.18 -30.58
CA PRO A 144 -7.19 30.64 -30.55
C PRO A 144 -6.62 30.76 -29.12
N PRO A 145 -5.27 30.80 -28.96
CA PRO A 145 -4.55 30.66 -27.69
C PRO A 145 -4.58 31.90 -26.76
N PRO A 146 -4.20 31.75 -25.47
CA PRO A 146 -4.30 32.79 -24.45
C PRO A 146 -3.28 33.93 -24.63
N ALA A 147 -3.75 35.16 -24.39
CA ALA A 147 -2.94 36.37 -24.33
C ALA A 147 -1.97 36.35 -23.14
N LYS A 148 -0.71 36.68 -23.39
CA LYS A 148 0.33 36.89 -22.37
C LYS A 148 0.35 38.39 -22.03
N PRO A 149 0.36 38.80 -20.75
CA PRO A 149 0.55 40.20 -20.39
C PRO A 149 2.02 40.61 -20.53
N ASP A 150 2.23 41.78 -21.13
CA ASP A 150 3.51 42.46 -21.31
C ASP A 150 3.96 43.21 -20.04
N ILE A 151 5.26 43.08 -19.76
CA ILE A 151 6.17 43.95 -18.97
C ILE A 151 5.95 44.01 -17.44
#